data_AF-I3PA90-F1
#
_entry.id   AF-I3PA90-F1
#
_cell.length_a   1.000
_cell.length_b   1.000
_cell.length_c   1.000
_cell.angle_alpha   90.00
_cell.angle_beta   90.00
_cell.angle_gamma   90.00
#
_symmetry.space_group_name_H-M   'P 1'
#
loop_
_entity.id
_entity.type
_entity.pdbx_description
1 polymer ?
#
loop_
_entity_poly.entity_id
_entity_poly.type
_entity_poly.pdbx_seq_one_letter_code
_entity_poly.pdbx_strand_id
1 'polypeptide(L)'
;ALIALDSGVIKTKKEIFYHYRGEKVFLSSWAQDMNLSSAIKYSNVLAFKEVARRIGIKTMQEYLDKLHYGNAKISKIDTFWLDNSLKK
;
A
#
# COMPACT_ATOMS: atom_id res chain seq x y z
N ALA A 1 1.21 -5.56 0.07
CA ALA A 1 1.91 -6.22 1.21
C ALA A 1 3.06 -7.09 0.72
N LEU A 2 2.79 -8.12 -0.11
CA LEU A 2 3.84 -8.99 -0.68
C LEU A 2 4.92 -8.20 -1.40
N ILE A 3 4.53 -7.36 -2.37
CA ILE A 3 5.45 -6.49 -3.13
C ILE A 3 6.31 -5.61 -2.21
N ALA A 4 5.75 -5.11 -1.10
CA ALA A 4 6.47 -4.24 -0.18
C ALA A 4 7.58 -4.96 0.60
N LEU A 5 7.36 -6.24 0.93
CA LEU A 5 8.35 -7.09 1.58
C LEU A 5 9.40 -7.56 0.58
N ASP A 6 8.96 -7.98 -0.61
CA ASP A 6 9.86 -8.49 -1.66
C ASP A 6 10.79 -7.42 -2.22
N SER A 7 10.28 -6.18 -2.39
CA SER A 7 11.11 -5.04 -2.80
C SER A 7 12.00 -4.47 -1.69
N GLY A 8 11.87 -4.96 -0.45
CA GLY A 8 12.63 -4.47 0.70
C GLY A 8 12.23 -3.08 1.21
N VAL A 9 11.16 -2.48 0.66
CA VAL A 9 10.61 -1.19 1.11
C VAL A 9 10.12 -1.27 2.56
N ILE A 10 9.59 -2.43 2.95
CA ILE A 10 9.35 -2.78 4.35
C ILE A 10 10.25 -3.97 4.65
N LYS A 11 11.17 -3.82 5.60
CA LYS A 11 12.15 -4.86 5.96
C LYS A 11 11.50 -6.00 6.73
N THR A 12 10.55 -5.68 7.61
CA THR A 12 9.89 -6.69 8.45
C THR A 12 8.43 -6.38 8.71
N LYS A 13 7.62 -7.40 9.01
CA LYS A 13 6.21 -7.22 9.38
C LYS A 13 6.00 -6.40 10.67
N LYS A 14 7.03 -6.28 11.52
CA LYS A 14 7.01 -5.55 12.79
C LYS A 14 7.47 -4.09 12.66
N GLU A 15 8.12 -3.75 11.55
CA GLU A 15 8.53 -2.38 11.26
C GLU A 15 7.32 -1.46 11.22
N ILE A 16 7.34 -0.42 12.06
CA ILE A 16 6.39 0.67 11.96
C ILE A 16 6.80 1.49 10.75
N PHE A 17 6.00 1.43 9.69
CA PHE A 17 6.27 2.19 8.46
C PHE A 17 5.33 3.39 8.33
N TYR A 18 4.15 3.34 8.95
CA TYR A 18 3.17 4.42 8.93
C TYR A 18 3.15 5.10 10.30
N HIS A 19 3.43 6.40 10.31
CA HIS A 19 3.38 7.22 11.51
C HIS A 19 2.19 8.16 11.42
N TYR A 20 1.27 8.05 12.38
CA TYR A 20 0.11 8.91 12.47
C TYR A 20 0.54 10.30 12.96
N ARG A 21 0.12 11.35 12.28
CA ARG A 21 0.54 12.74 12.55
C ARG A 21 -0.61 13.63 13.00
N GLY A 22 -1.72 13.04 13.45
CA GLY A 22 -2.91 13.78 13.88
C GLY A 22 -3.82 14.22 12.74
N GLU A 23 -3.62 13.70 11.53
CA GLU A 23 -4.47 14.00 10.38
C GLU A 23 -5.90 13.47 10.55
N LYS A 24 -6.87 14.10 9.90
CA LYS A 24 -8.26 13.64 9.93
C LYS A 24 -8.37 12.28 9.24
N VAL A 25 -8.80 11.27 10.00
CA VAL A 25 -9.04 9.91 9.51
C VAL A 25 -10.52 9.60 9.36
N PHE A 26 -10.84 8.65 8.47
CA PHE A 26 -12.21 8.19 8.26
C PHE A 26 -12.70 7.26 9.38
N LEU A 27 -11.81 6.40 9.90
CA LEU A 27 -12.09 5.50 11.02
C LEU A 27 -11.16 5.82 12.18
N SER A 28 -11.69 5.85 13.41
CA SER A 28 -10.89 6.07 14.62
C SER A 28 -9.78 5.02 14.79
N SER A 29 -10.01 3.79 14.33
CA SER A 29 -9.00 2.72 14.33
C SER A 29 -7.76 3.03 13.47
N TRP A 30 -7.81 4.03 12.59
CA TRP A 30 -6.68 4.46 11.77
C TRP A 30 -5.77 5.48 12.46
N ALA A 31 -6.21 6.08 13.56
CA ALA A 31 -5.48 7.11 14.31
C ALA A 31 -4.38 6.52 15.20
N GLN A 32 -3.49 5.73 14.61
CA GLN A 32 -2.36 5.10 15.30
C GLN A 32 -1.24 4.76 14.33
N ASP A 33 -0.02 4.67 14.86
CA ASP A 33 1.12 4.13 14.14
C ASP A 33 0.87 2.68 13.73
N MET A 34 1.32 2.31 12.54
CA MET A 34 1.06 0.98 11.99
C MET A 34 2.29 0.32 11.40
N ASN A 35 2.39 -0.98 11.71
CA ASN A 35 3.18 -1.93 10.95
C ASN A 35 2.30 -2.65 9.92
N LEU A 36 2.89 -3.57 9.16
CA LEU A 36 2.16 -4.27 8.10
C LEU A 36 1.02 -5.15 8.66
N SER A 37 1.20 -5.72 9.85
CA SER A 37 0.15 -6.53 10.47
C SER A 37 -1.07 -5.69 10.87
N SER A 38 -0.86 -4.53 11.50
CA SER A 38 -1.97 -3.66 11.90
C SER A 38 -2.60 -2.95 10.71
N ALA A 39 -1.82 -2.54 9.72
CA ALA A 39 -2.35 -1.97 8.47
C ALA A 39 -3.29 -2.93 7.74
N ILE A 40 -2.93 -4.23 7.67
CA ILE A 40 -3.81 -5.28 7.12
C ILE A 40 -5.04 -5.47 8.02
N LYS A 41 -4.87 -5.59 9.34
CA LYS A 41 -5.96 -5.82 10.30
C LYS A 41 -7.03 -4.73 10.25
N TYR A 42 -6.63 -3.47 10.13
CA TYR A 42 -7.54 -2.32 10.15
C TYR A 42 -7.93 -1.84 8.74
N SER A 43 -7.45 -2.51 7.70
CA SER A 43 -7.63 -2.09 6.30
C SER A 43 -7.34 -0.59 6.11
N ASN A 44 -6.23 -0.12 6.70
CA ASN A 44 -5.93 1.31 6.70
C ASN A 44 -5.40 1.75 5.34
N VAL A 45 -6.27 2.41 4.57
CA VAL A 45 -5.95 2.86 3.21
C VAL A 45 -4.79 3.85 3.20
N LEU A 46 -4.68 4.75 4.18
CA LEU A 46 -3.59 5.74 4.24
C LEU A 46 -2.23 5.06 4.40
N ALA A 47 -2.16 4.01 5.21
CA ALA A 47 -0.96 3.20 5.36
C ALA A 47 -0.58 2.52 4.03
N PHE A 48 -1.54 1.91 3.31
CA PHE A 48 -1.23 1.28 2.02
C PHE A 48 -0.83 2.29 0.93
N LYS A 49 -1.39 3.51 0.96
CA LYS A 49 -0.97 4.59 0.06
C LYS A 49 0.48 4.97 0.27
N GLU A 50 0.91 5.11 1.53
CA GLU A 50 2.31 5.38 1.87
C GLU A 50 3.25 4.28 1.33
N VAL A 51 2.89 3.01 1.53
CA VAL A 51 3.67 1.88 1.02
C VAL A 51 3.76 1.89 -0.50
N ALA A 52 2.64 2.14 -1.19
CA ALA A 52 2.64 2.18 -2.65
C ALA A 52 3.55 3.30 -3.19
N ARG A 53 3.54 4.48 -2.56
CA ARG A 53 4.46 5.58 -2.91
C ARG A 53 5.92 5.20 -2.71
N ARG A 54 6.25 4.50 -1.61
CA ARG A 54 7.63 4.04 -1.35
C ARG A 54 8.09 2.96 -2.33
N ILE A 55 7.18 2.06 -2.77
CA ILE A 55 7.48 1.09 -3.85
C ILE A 55 7.76 1.81 -5.17
N GLY A 56 6.97 2.84 -5.47
CA GLY A 56 7.12 3.62 -6.69
C GLY A 56 6.50 2.93 -7.91
N ILE A 57 6.22 3.73 -8.94
CA ILE A 57 5.45 3.28 -10.11
C ILE A 57 6.17 2.22 -10.94
N LYS A 58 7.48 2.39 -11.16
CA LYS A 58 8.27 1.45 -11.97
C LYS A 58 8.25 0.05 -11.39
N THR A 59 8.66 -0.07 -10.12
CA THR A 59 8.67 -1.34 -9.39
C THR A 59 7.27 -1.94 -9.34
N MET A 60 6.24 -1.15 -8.99
CA MET A 60 4.87 -1.65 -8.93
C MET A 60 4.42 -2.22 -10.29
N GLN A 61 4.70 -1.52 -11.40
CA GLN A 61 4.35 -2.00 -12.74
C GLN A 61 5.03 -3.33 -13.05
N GLU A 62 6.34 -3.45 -12.79
CA GLU A 62 7.07 -4.70 -12.99
C GLU A 62 6.44 -5.88 -12.24
N TYR A 63 5.96 -5.67 -11.01
CA TYR A 63 5.26 -6.72 -10.27
C TYR A 63 3.88 -7.05 -10.84
N LEU A 64 3.08 -6.04 -11.22
CA LEU A 64 1.76 -6.29 -11.81
C LEU A 64 1.87 -7.07 -13.12
N ASP A 65 2.88 -6.76 -13.94
CA ASP A 65 3.15 -7.44 -15.20
C ASP A 65 3.61 -8.89 -14.96
N LYS A 66 4.58 -9.11 -14.06
CA LYS A 66 5.09 -10.45 -13.70
C LYS A 66 4.02 -11.36 -13.11
N LEU A 67 3.10 -10.79 -12.34
CA LEU A 67 2.01 -11.52 -11.70
C LEU A 67 0.80 -11.70 -12.61
N HIS A 68 0.80 -11.10 -13.82
CA HIS A 68 -0.36 -11.04 -14.70
C HIS A 68 -1.63 -10.57 -13.96
N TYR A 69 -1.50 -9.52 -13.15
CA TYR A 69 -2.58 -9.10 -12.24
C TYR A 69 -3.63 -8.26 -12.98
N GLY A 70 -4.67 -8.94 -13.48
CA GLY A 70 -5.78 -8.31 -14.19
C GLY A 70 -5.31 -7.59 -15.46
N ASN A 71 -5.71 -6.33 -15.64
CA ASN A 71 -5.23 -5.48 -16.75
C ASN A 71 -3.91 -4.75 -16.48
N ALA A 72 -3.26 -4.98 -15.32
CA ALA A 72 -2.00 -4.37 -14.89
C ALA A 72 -1.93 -2.82 -15.01
N LYS A 73 -3.08 -2.12 -15.02
CA LYS A 73 -3.12 -0.68 -15.24
C LYS A 73 -2.91 0.09 -13.93
N ILE A 74 -1.92 0.99 -13.93
CA ILE A 74 -1.70 1.97 -12.85
C ILE A 74 -2.11 3.36 -13.36
N SER A 75 -3.22 3.90 -12.85
CA SER A 75 -3.61 5.31 -13.08
C SER A 75 -2.73 6.28 -12.29
N LYS A 76 -2.66 6.06 -10.97
CA LYS A 76 -1.81 6.77 -10.02
C LYS A 76 -1.34 5.78 -8.97
N ILE A 77 -0.06 5.88 -8.61
CA ILE A 77 0.63 4.91 -7.77
C ILE A 77 -0.07 4.61 -6.44
N ASP A 78 -0.83 5.55 -5.88
CA ASP A 78 -1.49 5.40 -4.58
C ASP A 78 -3.03 5.30 -4.66
N THR A 79 -3.63 5.20 -5.86
CA THR A 79 -5.09 5.08 -6.01
C THR A 79 -5.57 4.09 -7.07
N PHE A 80 -4.69 3.50 -7.87
CA PHE A 80 -5.08 2.65 -9.02
C PHE A 80 -5.98 1.45 -8.67
N TRP A 81 -5.93 0.96 -7.43
CA TRP A 81 -6.78 -0.12 -6.93
C TRP A 81 -8.12 0.35 -6.33
N LEU A 82 -8.33 1.67 -6.23
CA LEU A 82 -9.51 2.29 -5.64
C LEU A 82 -10.37 3.04 -6.66
N ASP A 83 -9.79 3.46 -7.77
CA ASP A 83 -10.43 4.32 -8.77
C ASP A 83 -11.02 3.56 -9.96
N ASN A 84 -11.12 2.23 -9.86
CA ASN A 84 -11.64 1.34 -10.89
C ASN A 84 -10.82 1.30 -12.19
N SER A 85 -9.58 1.83 -12.18
CA SER A 85 -8.66 1.74 -13.33
C SER A 85 -8.09 0.33 -13.50
N LEU A 86 -7.73 -0.31 -12.38
CA LEU A 86 -7.31 -1.70 -12.33
C LEU A 86 -8.53 -2.61 -12.43
N LYS A 87 -8.56 -3.46 -13.47
CA LYS A 87 -9.63 -4.43 -13.72
C LYS A 87 -9.10 -5.83 -13.47
N LYS A 88 -9.94 -6.70 -12.90
CA LYS A 88 -9.66 -8.12 -12.74
C LYS A 88 -9.73 -8.84 -14.08
#